data_AF-A0A0F7PH52-F1
#
_entry.id   AF-A0A0F7PH52-F1
#
_cell.length_a   1.000
_cell.length_b   1.000
_cell.length_c   1.000
_cell.angle_alpha   90.00
_cell.angle_beta   90.00
_cell.angle_gamma   90.00
#
_symmetry.space_group_name_H-M   'P 1'
#
loop_
_entity.id
_entity.type
_entity.pdbx_description
1 polymer ?
#
loop_
_entity_poly.entity_id
_entity_poly.type
_entity_poly.pdbx_seq_one_letter_code
_entity_poly.pdbx_strand_id
1 'polypeptide(L)'
;MTVSLEVSQIIRSKAATEWPDDFEMQRHVIEEQTEAAEKMFLYQQNLDTTNKIVDTCLRKSLSEWPDDFSMQLHVLEGQIDAATNFFGYENPKVNPEVLEGIKTKAFSEWPDDYEMMLHVLIEQVAAWEQLYG
;
A
#
# COMPACT_ATOMS: atom_id res chain seq x y z
N MET A 1 3.53 -14.77 -18.15
CA MET A 1 4.27 -13.60 -18.66
C MET A 1 5.64 -13.64 -18.02
N THR A 2 6.69 -13.17 -18.66
CA THR A 2 8.03 -13.16 -18.04
C THR A 2 8.41 -11.71 -17.74
N VAL A 3 8.86 -11.45 -16.53
CA VAL A 3 9.45 -10.15 -16.14
C VAL A 3 10.58 -9.75 -17.09
N SER A 4 10.83 -8.44 -17.23
CA SER A 4 11.87 -7.96 -18.15
C SER A 4 13.26 -8.44 -17.74
N LEU A 5 14.21 -8.41 -18.68
CA LEU A 5 15.60 -8.78 -18.39
C LEU A 5 16.21 -7.86 -17.32
N GLU A 6 15.86 -6.57 -17.34
CA GLU A 6 16.30 -5.57 -16.38
C GLU A 6 15.78 -5.88 -14.97
N VAL A 7 14.47 -6.12 -14.82
CA VAL A 7 13.86 -6.53 -13.55
C VAL A 7 14.48 -7.82 -13.03
N SER A 8 14.70 -8.79 -13.91
CA SER A 8 15.36 -10.06 -13.55
C SER A 8 16.78 -9.86 -13.02
N GLN A 9 17.53 -8.88 -13.55
CA GLN A 9 18.88 -8.56 -13.10
C GLN A 9 18.87 -7.85 -11.75
N ILE A 10 17.97 -6.91 -11.53
CA ILE A 10 17.78 -6.22 -10.24
C ILE A 10 17.50 -7.24 -9.14
N ILE A 11 16.52 -8.12 -9.36
CA ILE A 11 16.11 -9.16 -8.41
C ILE A 11 17.29 -10.08 -8.06
N ARG A 12 18.01 -10.58 -9.06
CA ARG A 12 19.18 -11.46 -8.85
C ARG A 12 20.30 -10.75 -8.11
N SER A 13 20.56 -9.49 -8.44
CA SER A 13 21.60 -8.68 -7.78
C SER A 13 21.25 -8.42 -6.32
N LYS A 14 19.99 -8.08 -6.01
CA LYS A 14 19.50 -7.89 -4.64
C LYS A 14 19.68 -9.18 -3.83
N ALA A 15 19.19 -10.30 -4.34
CA ALA A 15 19.30 -11.60 -3.68
C ALA A 15 20.76 -11.98 -3.39
N ALA A 16 21.65 -11.85 -4.36
CA ALA A 16 23.07 -12.13 -4.18
C ALA A 16 23.79 -11.15 -3.22
N THR A 17 23.29 -9.91 -3.09
CA THR A 17 23.85 -8.92 -2.17
C THR A 17 23.39 -9.16 -0.74
N GLU A 18 22.12 -9.49 -0.53
CA GLU A 18 21.55 -9.75 0.79
C GLU A 18 22.00 -11.12 1.34
N TRP A 19 22.19 -12.10 0.44
CA TRP A 19 22.47 -13.50 0.79
C TRP A 19 23.67 -14.07 0.01
N PRO A 20 24.90 -13.52 0.14
CA PRO A 20 26.01 -13.80 -0.78
C PRO A 20 26.42 -15.27 -0.91
N ASP A 21 26.30 -16.05 0.16
CA ASP A 21 26.69 -17.48 0.18
C ASP A 21 25.51 -18.42 0.49
N ASP A 22 24.30 -17.88 0.67
CA ASP A 22 23.10 -18.68 0.95
C ASP A 22 22.26 -18.80 -0.32
N PHE A 23 22.61 -19.76 -1.17
CA PHE A 23 21.94 -19.98 -2.46
C PHE A 23 20.48 -20.42 -2.33
N GLU A 24 20.10 -21.05 -1.22
CA GLU A 24 18.70 -21.39 -0.95
C GLU A 24 17.90 -20.12 -0.68
N MET A 25 18.43 -19.21 0.15
CA MET A 25 17.81 -17.90 0.37
C MET A 25 17.83 -17.04 -0.90
N GLN A 26 18.90 -17.08 -1.69
CA GLN A 26 18.91 -16.38 -2.99
C GLN A 26 17.77 -16.88 -3.89
N ARG A 27 17.57 -18.21 -4.00
CA ARG A 27 16.49 -18.79 -4.80
C ARG A 27 15.13 -18.31 -4.28
N HIS A 28 14.89 -18.37 -2.97
CA HIS A 28 13.65 -17.94 -2.35
C HIS A 28 13.34 -16.46 -2.63
N VAL A 29 14.31 -15.57 -2.42
CA VAL A 29 14.14 -14.13 -2.68
C VAL A 29 13.88 -13.87 -4.16
N ILE A 30 14.58 -14.57 -5.06
CA ILE A 30 14.35 -14.42 -6.51
C ILE A 30 12.93 -14.85 -6.88
N GLU A 31 12.45 -15.98 -6.36
CA GLU A 31 11.09 -16.47 -6.60
C GLU A 31 10.04 -15.46 -6.10
N GLU A 32 10.14 -15.05 -4.84
CA GLU A 32 9.22 -14.09 -4.21
C GLU A 32 9.15 -12.76 -4.97
N GLN A 33 10.31 -12.17 -5.28
CA GLN A 33 10.39 -10.88 -5.97
C GLN A 33 9.91 -10.99 -7.42
N THR A 34 10.12 -12.14 -8.09
CA THR A 34 9.63 -12.36 -9.46
C THR A 34 8.11 -12.44 -9.47
N GLU A 35 7.52 -13.21 -8.56
CA GLU A 35 6.06 -13.31 -8.44
C GLU A 35 5.42 -11.95 -8.13
N ALA A 36 6.04 -11.17 -7.24
CA ALA A 36 5.57 -9.83 -6.91
C ALA A 36 5.66 -8.86 -8.10
N ALA A 37 6.77 -8.90 -8.86
CA ALA A 37 6.94 -8.09 -10.06
C ALA A 37 5.90 -8.44 -11.15
N GLU A 38 5.58 -9.72 -11.34
CA GLU A 38 4.53 -10.15 -12.27
C GLU A 38 3.15 -9.62 -11.85
N LYS A 39 2.81 -9.68 -10.56
CA LYS A 39 1.57 -9.12 -10.02
C LYS A 39 1.52 -7.60 -10.18
N MET A 40 2.60 -6.89 -9.87
CA MET A 40 2.69 -5.45 -10.06
C MET A 40 2.48 -5.06 -11.53
N PHE A 41 3.06 -5.80 -12.48
CA PHE A 41 2.84 -5.58 -13.91
C PHE A 41 1.38 -5.81 -14.34
N LEU A 42 0.71 -6.80 -13.75
CA LEU A 42 -0.73 -7.02 -13.97
C LEU A 42 -1.56 -5.86 -13.42
N TYR A 43 -1.23 -5.35 -12.23
CA TYR A 43 -1.93 -4.21 -11.64
C TYR A 43 -1.77 -2.96 -12.49
N GLN A 44 -0.56 -2.64 -12.94
CA GLN A 44 -0.33 -1.48 -13.81
C GLN A 44 -1.12 -1.52 -15.13
N GLN A 45 -1.44 -2.71 -15.64
CA GLN A 45 -2.24 -2.86 -16.86
C GLN A 45 -3.74 -2.82 -16.62
N ASN A 46 -4.20 -3.36 -15.50
CA ASN A 46 -5.63 -3.60 -15.26
C ASN A 46 -6.28 -2.56 -14.34
N LEU A 47 -5.50 -1.84 -13.54
CA LEU A 47 -6.00 -0.82 -12.64
C LEU A 47 -6.38 0.44 -13.41
N ASP A 48 -7.51 1.03 -13.03
CA ASP A 48 -7.97 2.30 -13.57
C ASP A 48 -7.15 3.45 -12.98
N THR A 49 -6.08 3.83 -13.69
CA THR A 49 -5.22 4.97 -13.32
C THR A 49 -5.88 6.33 -13.52
N THR A 50 -7.10 6.39 -14.07
CA THR A 50 -7.91 7.64 -14.01
C THR A 50 -8.48 7.88 -12.61
N ASN A 51 -8.58 6.82 -11.79
CA ASN A 51 -8.88 6.95 -10.38
C ASN A 51 -7.65 7.48 -9.64
N LYS A 52 -7.76 8.70 -9.10
CA LYS A 52 -6.67 9.38 -8.38
C LYS A 52 -6.17 8.62 -7.16
N ILE A 53 -7.03 7.87 -6.46
CA ILE A 53 -6.63 7.06 -5.31
C ILE A 53 -5.66 5.98 -5.78
N VAL A 54 -6.07 5.25 -6.82
CA VAL A 54 -5.29 4.14 -7.38
C VAL A 54 -3.96 4.62 -7.96
N ASP A 55 -3.97 5.72 -8.72
CA ASP A 55 -2.77 6.37 -9.24
C ASP A 55 -1.81 6.81 -8.10
N THR A 56 -2.36 7.36 -7.03
CA THR A 56 -1.58 7.78 -5.86
C THR A 56 -0.95 6.61 -5.13
N CYS A 57 -1.71 5.54 -4.84
CA CYS A 57 -1.18 4.33 -4.22
C CYS A 57 -0.08 3.69 -5.07
N LEU A 58 -0.27 3.64 -6.39
CA LEU A 58 0.70 3.09 -7.34
C LEU A 58 1.99 3.92 -7.38
N ARG A 59 1.89 5.25 -7.42
CA ARG A 59 3.09 6.10 -7.39
C ARG A 59 3.83 5.98 -6.06
N LYS A 60 3.11 5.96 -4.93
CA LYS A 60 3.68 5.82 -3.60
C LYS A 60 4.48 4.53 -3.52
N SER A 61 3.89 3.39 -3.87
CA SER A 61 4.56 2.09 -3.80
C SER A 61 5.82 2.01 -4.66
N LEU A 62 5.76 2.49 -5.90
CA LEU A 62 6.92 2.53 -6.82
C LEU A 62 8.03 3.46 -6.33
N SER A 63 7.68 4.58 -5.68
CA SER A 63 8.64 5.57 -5.20
C SER A 63 9.34 5.18 -3.90
N GLU A 64 8.63 4.51 -2.99
CA GLU A 64 9.17 4.10 -1.69
C GLU A 64 10.06 2.86 -1.83
N TRP A 65 9.75 1.97 -2.77
CA TRP A 65 10.42 0.66 -2.92
C TRP A 65 10.85 0.38 -4.37
N PRO A 66 11.70 1.20 -5.00
CA PRO A 66 11.99 1.12 -6.44
C PRO A 66 12.51 -0.25 -6.92
N ASP A 67 13.29 -0.94 -6.08
CA ASP A 67 13.94 -2.22 -6.42
C ASP A 67 13.44 -3.41 -5.56
N ASP A 68 12.36 -3.20 -4.80
CA ASP A 68 11.78 -4.23 -3.92
C ASP A 68 10.31 -4.44 -4.29
N PHE A 69 10.08 -5.36 -5.22
CA PHE A 69 8.78 -5.59 -5.82
C PHE A 69 7.79 -6.22 -4.83
N SER A 70 8.25 -7.03 -3.88
CA SER A 70 7.35 -7.54 -2.83
C SER A 70 6.89 -6.41 -1.92
N MET A 71 7.76 -5.46 -1.59
CA MET A 71 7.37 -4.25 -0.85
C MET A 71 6.49 -3.30 -1.68
N GLN A 72 6.75 -3.13 -2.97
CA GLN A 72 5.85 -2.37 -3.86
C GLN A 72 4.43 -2.95 -3.84
N LEU A 73 4.32 -4.27 -3.98
CA LEU A 73 3.04 -4.96 -3.97
C LEU A 73 2.33 -4.77 -2.63
N HIS A 74 3.05 -4.98 -1.53
CA HIS A 74 2.52 -4.83 -0.18
C HIS A 74 1.99 -3.41 0.07
N VAL A 75 2.77 -2.38 -0.26
CA VAL A 75 2.36 -0.97 -0.09
C VAL A 75 1.17 -0.64 -0.98
N LEU A 76 1.16 -1.09 -2.24
CA LEU A 76 0.04 -0.83 -3.16
C LEU A 76 -1.27 -1.42 -2.61
N GLU A 77 -1.25 -2.70 -2.23
CA GLU A 77 -2.41 -3.42 -1.72
C GLU A 77 -2.90 -2.81 -0.40
N GLY A 78 -1.98 -2.54 0.54
CA GLY A 78 -2.29 -1.92 1.82
C GLY A 78 -2.92 -0.55 1.68
N GLN A 79 -2.37 0.31 0.82
CA GLN A 79 -2.89 1.66 0.60
C GLN A 79 -4.26 1.64 -0.13
N ILE A 80 -4.50 0.73 -1.07
CA ILE A 80 -5.81 0.56 -1.71
C ILE A 80 -6.87 0.04 -0.72
N ASP A 81 -6.51 -0.95 0.09
CA ASP A 81 -7.41 -1.49 1.11
C ASP A 81 -7.73 -0.42 2.16
N ALA A 82 -6.73 0.30 2.64
CA ALA A 82 -6.92 1.38 3.59
C ALA A 82 -7.79 2.51 3.04
N ALA A 83 -7.61 2.88 1.77
CA ALA A 83 -8.47 3.86 1.11
C ALA A 83 -9.93 3.37 1.04
N THR A 84 -10.13 2.10 0.65
CA THR A 84 -11.46 1.48 0.58
C THR A 84 -12.16 1.52 1.93
N ASN A 85 -11.44 1.12 2.99
CA ASN A 85 -11.95 1.14 4.36
C ASN A 85 -12.21 2.56 4.86
N PHE A 86 -11.31 3.51 4.61
CA PHE A 86 -11.47 4.90 5.05
C PHE A 86 -12.70 5.57 4.43
N PHE A 87 -12.84 5.49 3.10
CA PHE A 87 -13.96 6.12 2.41
C PHE A 87 -15.28 5.40 2.66
N GLY A 88 -15.25 4.07 2.80
CA GLY A 88 -16.42 3.25 3.16
C GLY A 88 -16.77 3.22 4.65
N TYR A 89 -15.98 3.86 5.52
CA TYR A 89 -16.19 3.80 6.96
C TYR A 89 -17.48 4.48 7.38
N GLU A 90 -18.31 3.76 8.12
CA GLU A 90 -19.53 4.25 8.75
C GLU A 90 -19.57 3.85 10.23
N ASN A 91 -20.09 4.73 11.09
CA ASN A 91 -20.38 4.40 12.47
C ASN A 91 -21.70 5.06 12.90
N PRO A 92 -22.79 4.29 13.10
CA PRO A 92 -24.11 4.85 13.42
C PRO A 92 -24.21 5.48 14.82
N LYS A 93 -23.23 5.26 15.71
CA LYS A 93 -23.19 5.88 17.04
C LYS A 93 -22.64 7.31 17.00
N VAL A 94 -21.83 7.62 15.99
CA VAL A 94 -21.17 8.92 15.86
C VAL A 94 -22.08 9.83 15.03
N ASN A 95 -22.27 11.08 15.50
CA ASN A 95 -22.99 12.07 14.71
C ASN A 95 -22.29 12.23 13.33
N PRO A 96 -23.02 12.21 12.20
CA PRO A 96 -22.43 12.31 10.87
C PRO A 96 -21.53 13.53 10.65
N GLU A 97 -21.88 14.70 11.22
CA GLU A 97 -21.06 15.91 11.11
C GLU A 97 -19.72 15.76 11.86
N VAL A 98 -19.72 15.07 13.01
CA VAL A 98 -18.50 14.77 13.76
C VAL A 98 -17.63 13.79 12.99
N LEU A 99 -18.23 12.71 12.45
CA LEU A 99 -17.51 11.72 11.67
C LEU A 99 -16.86 12.35 10.44
N GLU A 100 -17.57 13.23 9.74
CA GLU A 100 -17.05 13.96 8.58
C GLU A 100 -15.91 14.91 8.98
N GLY A 101 -16.03 15.57 10.15
CA GLY A 101 -14.95 16.39 10.70
C GLY A 101 -13.67 15.58 10.98
N ILE A 102 -13.81 14.36 11.52
CA ILE A 102 -12.69 13.44 11.74
C ILE A 102 -12.06 13.02 10.41
N LYS A 103 -12.87 12.61 9.42
CA LYS A 103 -12.38 12.24 8.08
C LYS A 103 -11.65 13.40 7.41
N THR A 104 -12.20 14.61 7.46
CA THR A 104 -11.58 15.82 6.91
C THR A 104 -10.24 16.12 7.56
N LYS A 105 -10.13 15.97 8.88
CA LYS A 105 -8.88 16.14 9.62
C LYS A 105 -7.83 15.12 9.18
N ALA A 106 -8.20 13.83 9.14
CA ALA A 106 -7.30 12.75 8.72
C ALA A 106 -6.77 12.99 7.30
N PHE A 107 -7.64 13.37 6.36
CA PHE A 107 -7.28 13.71 4.98
C PHE A 107 -6.29 14.90 4.91
N SER A 108 -6.46 15.90 5.77
CA SER A 108 -5.62 17.09 5.78
C SER A 108 -4.24 16.84 6.40
N GLU A 109 -4.15 15.96 7.40
CA GLU A 109 -2.89 15.64 8.09
C GLU A 109 -2.03 14.65 7.30
N TRP A 110 -2.66 13.69 6.62
CA TRP A 110 -2.00 12.59 5.92
C TRP A 110 -2.46 12.51 4.46
N PRO A 111 -2.21 13.55 3.65
CA PRO A 111 -2.56 13.50 2.24
C PRO A 111 -1.81 12.34 1.59
N ASP A 112 -2.51 11.57 0.77
CA ASP A 112 -1.95 10.49 -0.03
C ASP A 112 -1.38 9.29 0.77
N ASP A 113 -1.57 9.26 2.09
CA ASP A 113 -1.25 8.12 2.96
C ASP A 113 -2.52 7.56 3.62
N TYR A 114 -3.18 6.68 2.89
CA TYR A 114 -4.50 6.17 3.26
C TYR A 114 -4.46 5.24 4.49
N GLU A 115 -3.34 4.55 4.71
CA GLU A 115 -3.13 3.75 5.94
C GLU A 115 -3.11 4.67 7.15
N MET A 116 -2.36 5.78 7.09
CA MET A 116 -2.34 6.77 8.16
C MET A 116 -3.69 7.48 8.33
N MET A 117 -4.39 7.79 7.23
CA MET A 117 -5.74 8.36 7.30
C MET A 117 -6.72 7.42 8.01
N LEU A 118 -6.72 6.13 7.67
CA LEU A 118 -7.57 5.12 8.31
C LEU A 118 -7.22 4.93 9.78
N HIS A 119 -5.93 4.88 10.11
CA HIS A 119 -5.47 4.77 11.48
C HIS A 119 -5.99 5.95 12.33
N VAL A 120 -5.79 7.19 11.88
CA VAL A 120 -6.27 8.40 12.57
C VAL A 120 -7.80 8.39 12.70
N LEU A 121 -8.53 8.00 11.65
CA LEU A 121 -9.99 7.88 11.70
C LEU A 121 -10.45 6.94 12.82
N ILE A 122 -9.87 5.74 12.89
CA ILE A 122 -10.21 4.73 13.90
C ILE A 122 -9.92 5.25 15.30
N GLU A 123 -8.73 5.84 15.52
CA GLU A 123 -8.34 6.34 16.83
C GLU A 123 -9.22 7.50 17.30
N GLN A 124 -9.53 8.46 16.42
CA GLN A 124 -10.37 9.60 16.77
C GLN A 124 -11.81 9.19 17.03
N VAL A 125 -12.36 8.24 16.27
CA VAL A 125 -13.71 7.70 16.54
C VAL A 125 -13.72 6.98 17.88
N ALA A 126 -12.73 6.13 18.17
CA ALA A 126 -12.63 5.44 19.46
C ALA A 126 -12.52 6.41 20.64
N ALA A 127 -11.73 7.48 20.49
CA ALA A 127 -11.62 8.53 21.51
C ALA A 127 -12.95 9.29 21.69
N TRP A 128 -13.66 9.59 20.61
CA TRP A 128 -14.97 10.23 20.69
C TRP A 128 -16.00 9.37 21.42
N GLU A 129 -16.05 8.06 21.13
CA GLU A 129 -16.95 7.12 21.83
C GLU A 129 -16.64 7.05 23.32
N GLN A 130 -15.37 7.12 23.74
CA GLN A 130 -15.02 7.14 25.17
C GLN A 130 -15.44 8.43 25.88
N LEU A 131 -15.49 9.55 25.17
CA LEU A 131 -15.83 10.85 25.74
C LEU A 131 -17.33 11.14 25.73
N TYR A 132 -18.04 10.63 24.71
CA TYR A 132 -19.41 11.05 24.41
C TYR A 132 -20.37 9.91 24.07
N GLY A 133 -19.88 8.66 23.97
CA GLY A 133 -20.66 7.47 23.60
C GLY A 133 -21.34 6.74 24.76
#